data_AF-A0A315E8L4-F1
#
_entry.id   AF-A0A315E8L4-F1
#
_cell.length_a   1.000
_cell.length_b   1.000
_cell.length_c   1.000
_cell.angle_alpha   90.00
_cell.angle_beta   90.00
_cell.angle_gamma   90.00
#
_symmetry.space_group_name_H-M   'P 1'
#
loop_
_entity.id
_entity.type
_entity.pdbx_description
1 polymer ?
#
loop_
_entity_poly.entity_id
_entity_poly.type
_entity_poly.pdbx_seq_one_letter_code
_entity_poly.pdbx_strand_id
1 'polypeptide(L)'
;MFEMNSDGKIEDIFKKATEKYAHKHYHNKSGIGIDSASQKIHLFAEATDKIYNFTDVREWTTKYVTGGEEKNNKNKTGLFIHVRDIDNPVWQINFWYGTHTDKELAKWMEILTQYLNENKTDPDADLIEKLSEWSCDRESPQFMAELNALNENLRAQIHQRYMQKNTAKWHVFKARLDAYPEEDRTVELRRQIRKEVGQLGI
;
A
#
# COMPACT_ATOMS: atom_id res chain seq x y z
N MET A 1 36.26 6.70 -33.13
CA MET A 1 35.11 5.81 -32.86
C MET A 1 34.58 6.25 -31.51
N PHE A 2 33.48 7.01 -31.48
CA PHE A 2 32.90 7.50 -30.23
C PHE A 2 32.06 6.36 -29.62
N GLU A 3 32.51 5.80 -28.50
CA GLU A 3 31.69 4.92 -27.68
C GLU A 3 30.50 5.75 -27.17
N MET A 4 29.31 5.46 -27.69
CA MET A 4 28.07 5.97 -27.12
C MET A 4 27.83 5.23 -25.80
N ASN A 5 27.92 5.96 -24.69
CA ASN A 5 27.58 5.47 -23.36
C ASN A 5 26.17 4.85 -23.36
N SER A 6 26.05 3.64 -22.82
CA SER A 6 24.80 2.86 -22.73
C SER A 6 23.64 3.63 -22.08
N ASP A 7 23.96 4.51 -21.13
CA ASP A 7 22.99 5.29 -20.36
C ASP A 7 22.18 6.26 -21.23
N GLY A 8 22.83 6.92 -22.19
CA GLY A 8 22.16 7.85 -23.10
C GLY A 8 21.16 7.15 -24.03
N LYS A 9 21.45 5.88 -24.36
CA LYS A 9 20.58 5.08 -25.22
C LYS A 9 19.26 4.71 -24.53
N ILE A 10 19.29 4.40 -23.23
CA ILE A 10 18.08 4.03 -22.48
C ILE A 10 17.20 5.27 -22.24
N GLU A 11 17.81 6.42 -21.95
CA GLU A 11 17.10 7.70 -21.85
C GLU A 11 16.33 8.04 -23.13
N ASP A 12 16.97 7.90 -24.30
CA ASP A 12 16.33 8.16 -25.59
C ASP A 12 15.19 7.18 -25.89
N ILE A 13 15.35 5.91 -25.51
CA ILE A 13 14.30 4.89 -25.62
C ILE A 13 13.08 5.30 -24.78
N PHE A 14 13.29 5.70 -23.52
CA PHE A 14 12.20 6.13 -22.64
C PHE A 14 11.47 7.35 -23.21
N LYS A 15 12.20 8.39 -23.61
CA LYS A 15 11.59 9.61 -24.16
C LYS A 15 10.76 9.32 -25.41
N LYS A 16 11.28 8.48 -26.30
CA LYS A 16 10.58 8.07 -27.53
C LYS A 16 9.36 7.20 -27.23
N ALA A 17 9.47 6.23 -26.31
CA ALA A 17 8.36 5.35 -25.95
C ALA A 17 7.21 6.12 -25.29
N THR A 18 7.54 7.15 -24.51
CA THR A 18 6.57 7.95 -23.77
C THR A 18 6.00 9.12 -24.56
N GLU A 19 6.51 9.45 -25.75
CA GLU A 19 6.07 10.59 -26.55
C GLU A 19 4.56 10.59 -26.83
N LYS A 20 3.97 9.40 -27.01
CA LYS A 20 2.53 9.19 -27.21
C LYS A 20 1.67 9.34 -25.95
N TYR A 21 2.26 9.35 -24.76
CA TYR A 21 1.53 9.43 -23.50
C TYR A 21 1.06 10.86 -23.23
N ALA A 22 -0.19 10.98 -22.80
CA ALA A 22 -0.81 12.25 -22.43
C ALA A 22 -0.13 12.89 -21.22
N HIS A 23 0.24 12.06 -20.24
CA HIS A 23 0.98 12.48 -19.05
C HIS A 23 2.35 11.84 -19.05
N LYS A 24 3.38 12.68 -19.10
CA LYS A 24 4.78 12.28 -19.04
C LYS A 24 5.63 13.36 -18.40
N HIS A 25 6.68 12.93 -17.72
CA HIS A 25 7.67 13.82 -17.12
C HIS A 25 9.05 13.18 -17.21
N TYR A 26 10.06 14.02 -17.41
CA TYR A 26 11.44 13.59 -17.45
C TYR A 26 12.33 14.71 -16.90
N HIS A 27 13.16 14.37 -15.92
CA HIS A 27 14.16 15.28 -15.36
C HIS A 27 15.27 14.52 -14.63
N ASN A 28 16.51 14.98 -14.77
CA ASN A 28 17.69 14.46 -14.07
C ASN A 28 17.76 12.92 -14.04
N LYS A 29 17.80 12.31 -15.24
CA LYS A 29 17.82 10.84 -15.44
C LYS A 29 16.70 10.08 -14.72
N SER A 30 15.54 10.69 -14.58
CA SER A 30 14.36 10.00 -14.05
C SER A 30 13.13 10.44 -14.81
N GLY A 31 12.14 9.57 -14.92
CA GLY A 31 10.97 9.83 -15.72
C GLY A 31 9.82 8.91 -15.41
N ILE A 32 8.63 9.43 -15.74
CA ILE A 32 7.36 8.74 -15.56
C ILE A 32 6.49 9.00 -16.79
N GLY A 33 5.78 7.97 -17.23
CA GLY A 33 4.80 8.05 -18.30
C GLY A 33 3.57 7.23 -17.97
N ILE A 34 2.39 7.77 -18.29
CA ILE A 34 1.11 7.10 -18.06
C ILE A 34 0.49 6.72 -19.40
N ASP A 35 0.36 5.41 -19.63
CA ASP A 35 -0.44 4.86 -20.72
C ASP A 35 -1.83 4.52 -20.18
N SER A 36 -2.76 5.47 -20.31
CA SER A 36 -4.14 5.29 -19.88
C SER A 36 -4.89 4.26 -20.71
N ALA A 37 -4.52 4.06 -21.98
CA ALA A 37 -5.20 3.13 -22.88
C ALA A 37 -4.88 1.67 -22.53
N SER A 38 -3.64 1.39 -22.12
CA SER A 38 -3.22 0.04 -21.72
C SER A 38 -3.15 -0.17 -20.20
N GLN A 39 -3.51 0.84 -19.40
CA GLN A 39 -3.43 0.84 -17.94
C GLN A 39 -2.03 0.49 -17.41
N LYS A 40 -1.01 1.13 -18.01
CA LYS A 40 0.39 0.90 -17.67
C LYS A 40 1.11 2.18 -17.28
N ILE A 41 2.06 2.02 -16.38
CA ILE A 41 2.98 3.08 -15.96
C ILE A 41 4.39 2.71 -16.41
N HIS A 42 5.04 3.62 -17.13
CA HIS A 42 6.44 3.48 -17.55
C HIS A 42 7.30 4.32 -16.61
N LEU A 43 8.23 3.68 -15.91
CA LEU A 43 9.14 4.30 -14.98
C LEU A 43 10.57 4.20 -15.49
N PHE A 44 11.32 5.28 -15.31
CA PHE A 44 12.72 5.39 -15.63
C PHE A 44 13.47 6.07 -14.48
N ALA A 45 14.62 5.51 -14.11
CA ALA A 45 15.52 6.09 -13.13
C ALA A 45 16.95 5.62 -13.42
N GLU A 46 17.88 6.57 -13.45
CA GLU A 46 19.30 6.38 -13.74
C GLU A 46 19.56 5.67 -15.08
N ALA A 47 19.64 4.34 -15.08
CA ALA A 47 19.87 3.49 -16.25
C ALA A 47 18.88 2.32 -16.33
N THR A 48 17.82 2.34 -15.52
CA THR A 48 16.77 1.32 -15.55
C THR A 48 15.47 1.91 -16.06
N ASP A 49 14.83 1.18 -16.97
CA ASP A 49 13.47 1.47 -17.42
C ASP A 49 12.62 0.22 -17.25
N LYS A 50 11.41 0.39 -16.72
CA LYS A 50 10.45 -0.71 -16.58
C LYS A 50 9.02 -0.21 -16.77
N ILE A 51 8.18 -1.10 -17.30
CA ILE A 51 6.76 -0.86 -17.49
C ILE A 51 6.00 -1.79 -16.55
N TYR A 52 5.08 -1.22 -15.77
CA TYR A 52 4.24 -1.94 -14.82
C TYR A 52 2.77 -1.75 -15.16
N ASN A 53 1.92 -2.70 -14.77
CA ASN A 53 0.47 -2.47 -14.80
C ASN A 53 0.09 -1.57 -13.62
N PHE A 54 -1.03 -0.85 -13.73
CA PHE A 54 -1.53 -0.04 -12.62
C PHE A 54 -1.77 -0.85 -11.34
N THR A 55 -2.18 -2.11 -11.45
CA THR A 55 -2.40 -3.03 -10.32
C THR A 55 -1.12 -3.43 -9.59
N ASP A 56 0.04 -3.27 -10.22
CA ASP A 56 1.33 -3.54 -9.61
C ASP A 56 1.81 -2.36 -8.76
N VAL A 57 1.22 -1.17 -8.92
CA VAL A 57 1.51 0.01 -8.09
C VAL A 57 0.78 -0.12 -6.76
N ARG A 58 1.52 -0.10 -5.66
CA ARG A 58 0.99 -0.25 -4.30
C ARG A 58 0.67 1.09 -3.66
N GLU A 59 1.58 2.03 -3.83
CA GLU A 59 1.56 3.33 -3.15
C GLU A 59 2.39 4.33 -3.94
N TRP A 60 2.01 5.60 -3.86
CA TRP A 60 2.82 6.71 -4.34
C TRP A 60 2.80 7.84 -3.32
N THR A 61 3.94 8.48 -3.11
CA THR A 61 4.08 9.58 -2.18
C THR A 61 4.96 10.67 -2.78
N THR A 62 4.75 11.91 -2.35
CA THR A 62 5.65 13.01 -2.69
C THR A 62 6.37 13.50 -1.45
N LYS A 63 7.60 13.95 -1.65
CA LYS A 63 8.38 14.60 -0.61
C LYS A 63 8.93 15.89 -1.17
N TYR A 64 8.66 16.99 -0.47
CA TYR A 64 9.23 18.29 -0.76
C TYR A 64 9.97 18.78 0.47
N VAL A 65 11.30 18.88 0.39
CA VAL A 65 12.14 19.29 1.51
C VAL A 65 12.58 20.73 1.31
N THR A 66 12.20 21.61 2.23
CA THR A 66 12.61 23.03 2.26
C THR A 66 13.52 23.31 3.47
N GLY A 67 14.55 24.14 3.29
CA GLY A 67 15.53 24.51 4.33
C GLY A 67 16.77 23.61 4.43
N GLY A 68 17.94 24.18 4.74
CA GLY A 68 19.24 23.48 4.74
C GLY A 68 20.00 23.59 3.40
N GLU A 69 21.04 22.77 3.21
CA GLU A 69 21.82 22.77 1.96
C GLU A 69 20.98 22.30 0.75
N GLU A 70 20.85 23.14 -0.27
CA GLU A 70 20.03 22.87 -1.46
C GLU A 70 20.36 21.54 -2.16
N LYS A 71 21.63 21.14 -2.20
CA LYS A 71 22.04 19.86 -2.81
C LYS A 71 21.41 18.65 -2.12
N ASN A 72 21.36 18.67 -0.79
CA ASN A 72 20.78 17.56 -0.02
C ASN A 72 19.26 17.52 -0.13
N ASN A 73 18.62 18.67 -0.33
CA ASN A 73 17.17 18.76 -0.51
C ASN A 73 16.72 18.30 -1.88
N LYS A 74 17.50 18.59 -2.94
CA LYS A 74 17.24 18.13 -4.31
C LYS A 74 17.16 16.61 -4.38
N ASN A 75 18.10 15.90 -3.75
CA ASN A 75 18.13 14.44 -3.78
C ASN A 75 17.04 13.79 -2.91
N LYS A 76 16.46 14.52 -1.96
CA LYS A 76 15.40 14.04 -1.07
C LYS A 76 14.00 14.47 -1.53
N THR A 77 13.92 15.31 -2.56
CA THR A 77 12.69 15.85 -3.12
C THR A 77 12.32 15.09 -4.38
N GLY A 78 11.07 14.68 -4.47
CA GLY A 78 10.60 13.94 -5.63
C GLY A 78 9.28 13.22 -5.37
N LEU A 79 8.86 12.49 -6.40
CA LEU A 79 7.77 11.54 -6.34
C LEU A 79 8.36 10.13 -6.18
N PHE A 80 7.83 9.38 -5.23
CA PHE A 80 8.25 8.03 -4.93
C PHE A 80 7.11 7.07 -5.26
N ILE A 81 7.39 6.05 -6.07
CA ILE A 81 6.40 5.07 -6.52
C ILE A 81 6.81 3.70 -6.04
N HIS A 82 5.94 3.07 -5.26
CA HIS A 82 6.13 1.74 -4.72
C HIS A 82 5.42 0.72 -5.60
N VAL A 83 6.15 -0.27 -6.09
CA VAL A 83 5.64 -1.29 -7.01
C VAL A 83 5.86 -2.70 -6.47
N ARG A 84 5.08 -3.65 -6.98
CA ARG A 84 5.22 -5.09 -6.73
C ARG A 84 6.37 -5.67 -7.57
N ASP A 85 7.58 -5.20 -7.32
CA ASP A 85 8.81 -5.68 -7.95
C ASP A 85 9.83 -6.02 -6.84
N ILE A 86 10.57 -7.13 -7.01
CA ILE A 86 11.60 -7.55 -6.06
C ILE A 86 12.89 -6.77 -6.32
N ASP A 87 13.21 -6.49 -7.59
CA ASP A 87 14.48 -5.87 -7.96
C ASP A 87 14.44 -4.36 -7.77
N ASN A 88 13.31 -3.73 -8.10
CA ASN A 88 13.13 -2.28 -8.08
C ASN A 88 11.80 -1.90 -7.41
N PRO A 89 11.67 -2.12 -6.09
CA PRO A 89 10.42 -1.91 -5.37
C PRO A 89 10.03 -0.44 -5.24
N VAL A 90 10.99 0.49 -5.38
CA VAL A 90 10.79 1.94 -5.18
C VAL A 90 11.46 2.71 -6.31
N TRP A 91 10.70 3.58 -6.96
CA TRP A 91 11.18 4.47 -8.01
C TRP A 91 11.12 5.92 -7.54
N GLN A 92 12.23 6.65 -7.68
CA GLN A 92 12.30 8.08 -7.41
C GLN A 92 12.27 8.87 -8.71
N ILE A 93 11.27 9.74 -8.85
CA ILE A 93 11.14 10.67 -9.97
C ILE A 93 11.50 12.07 -9.49
N ASN A 94 12.56 12.62 -10.08
CA ASN A 94 13.08 13.93 -9.78
C ASN A 94 12.28 15.00 -10.53
N PHE A 95 12.16 16.16 -9.89
CA PHE A 95 11.54 17.36 -10.47
C PHE A 95 12.55 18.50 -10.48
N TRP A 96 12.29 19.50 -11.29
CA TRP A 96 13.06 20.74 -11.19
C TRP A 96 12.86 21.31 -9.80
N TYR A 97 13.94 21.65 -9.08
CA TYR A 97 13.88 22.17 -7.73
C TYR A 97 13.84 23.70 -7.75
N GLY A 98 12.75 24.29 -7.27
CA GLY A 98 12.53 25.73 -7.26
C GLY A 98 11.09 26.10 -6.92
N THR A 99 10.64 27.26 -7.40
CA THR A 99 9.35 27.88 -7.03
C THR A 99 8.10 27.15 -7.52
N HIS A 100 8.23 26.12 -8.36
CA HIS A 100 7.11 25.39 -8.95
C HIS A 100 7.10 23.89 -8.62
N THR A 101 8.09 23.41 -7.86
CA THR A 101 8.24 21.98 -7.55
C THR A 101 7.03 21.43 -6.80
N ASP A 102 6.49 22.21 -5.87
CA ASP A 102 5.28 21.89 -5.11
C ASP A 102 4.06 21.68 -6.04
N LYS A 103 3.86 22.58 -7.00
CA LYS A 103 2.78 22.50 -7.98
C LYS A 103 2.94 21.31 -8.92
N GLU A 104 4.17 21.02 -9.35
CA GLU A 104 4.44 19.85 -10.19
C GLU A 104 4.20 18.55 -9.42
N LEU A 105 4.66 18.44 -8.17
CA LEU A 105 4.42 17.29 -7.31
C LEU A 105 2.91 17.11 -7.04
N ALA A 106 2.19 18.18 -6.74
CA ALA A 106 0.74 18.14 -6.54
C ALA A 106 0.00 17.70 -7.81
N LYS A 107 0.39 18.21 -8.98
CA LYS A 107 -0.15 17.79 -10.27
C LYS A 107 0.05 16.29 -10.50
N TRP A 108 1.23 15.76 -10.20
CA TRP A 108 1.50 14.33 -10.37
C TRP A 108 0.77 13.45 -9.36
N MET A 109 0.59 13.91 -8.11
CA MET A 109 -0.28 13.24 -7.15
C MET A 109 -1.71 13.09 -7.70
N GLU A 110 -2.26 14.16 -8.29
CA GLU A 110 -3.61 14.14 -8.85
C GLU A 110 -3.71 13.20 -10.06
N ILE A 111 -2.76 13.29 -11.01
CA ILE A 111 -2.70 12.38 -12.17
C ILE A 111 -2.69 10.92 -11.71
N LEU A 112 -1.81 10.55 -10.78
CA LEU A 112 -1.73 9.18 -10.28
C LEU A 112 -3.00 8.76 -9.56
N THR A 113 -3.61 9.65 -8.78
CA THR A 113 -4.86 9.38 -8.08
C THR A 113 -5.98 9.06 -9.07
N GLN A 114 -6.14 9.85 -10.13
CA GLN A 114 -7.16 9.59 -11.15
C GLN A 114 -6.90 8.26 -11.83
N TYR A 115 -5.72 8.05 -12.43
CA TYR A 115 -5.48 6.85 -13.24
C TYR A 115 -5.35 5.55 -12.45
N LEU A 116 -4.78 5.59 -11.23
CA LEU A 116 -4.55 4.40 -10.40
C LEU A 116 -5.71 4.09 -9.45
N ASN A 117 -6.55 5.07 -9.06
CA ASN A 117 -7.72 4.81 -8.22
C ASN A 117 -9.04 4.70 -8.98
N GLU A 118 -9.21 5.32 -10.16
CA GLU A 118 -10.49 5.19 -10.90
C GLU A 118 -10.76 3.75 -11.41
N ASN A 119 -9.73 2.91 -11.49
CA ASN A 119 -9.86 1.47 -11.78
C ASN A 119 -9.87 0.58 -10.54
N LYS A 120 -9.82 1.17 -9.34
CA LYS A 120 -10.39 0.52 -8.17
C LYS A 120 -11.89 0.73 -8.30
N THR A 121 -12.53 -0.02 -9.21
CA THR A 121 -13.92 -0.39 -9.00
C THR A 121 -13.95 -0.86 -7.57
N ASP A 122 -14.62 -0.08 -6.71
CA ASP A 122 -14.65 -0.34 -5.29
C ASP A 122 -14.97 -1.83 -5.14
N PRO A 123 -14.10 -2.67 -4.54
CA PRO A 123 -14.43 -4.09 -4.35
C PRO A 123 -15.73 -4.23 -3.56
N ASP A 124 -16.14 -3.16 -2.88
CA ASP A 124 -17.40 -3.04 -2.19
C ASP A 124 -18.56 -2.54 -3.07
N ALA A 125 -18.36 -2.05 -4.31
CA ALA A 125 -19.47 -1.62 -5.19
C ALA A 125 -20.37 -2.79 -5.60
N ASP A 126 -19.77 -3.94 -5.96
CA ASP A 126 -20.50 -5.19 -6.23
C ASP A 126 -21.12 -5.76 -4.95
N LEU A 127 -20.48 -5.53 -3.79
CA LEU A 127 -21.08 -5.85 -2.49
C LEU A 127 -22.23 -4.90 -2.13
N ILE A 128 -22.15 -3.62 -2.45
CA ILE A 128 -23.19 -2.61 -2.19
C ILE A 128 -24.41 -2.88 -3.07
N GLU A 129 -24.20 -3.27 -4.34
CA GLU A 129 -25.27 -3.72 -5.23
C GLU A 129 -25.93 -5.00 -4.70
N LYS A 130 -25.14 -6.02 -4.32
CA LYS A 130 -25.66 -7.25 -3.68
C LYS A 130 -26.33 -7.00 -2.33
N LEU A 131 -25.80 -6.08 -1.51
CA LEU A 131 -26.39 -5.68 -0.23
C LEU A 131 -27.69 -4.90 -0.44
N SER A 132 -27.82 -4.17 -1.55
CA SER A 132 -29.05 -3.47 -1.94
C SER A 132 -30.13 -4.44 -2.42
N GLU A 133 -29.77 -5.53 -3.11
CA GLU A 133 -30.69 -6.62 -3.46
C GLU A 133 -31.10 -7.45 -2.24
N TRP A 134 -30.17 -7.69 -1.30
CA TRP A 134 -30.45 -8.35 -0.01
C TRP A 134 -31.27 -7.49 0.97
N SER A 135 -31.38 -6.19 0.71
CA SER A 135 -32.10 -5.24 1.57
C SER A 135 -33.62 -5.42 1.57
N CYS A 136 -34.20 -6.20 0.66
CA CYS A 136 -35.65 -6.34 0.51
C CYS A 136 -36.29 -7.33 1.51
N ASP A 137 -35.52 -8.22 2.16
CA ASP A 137 -36.04 -9.29 3.05
C ASP A 137 -35.49 -9.20 4.50
N ARG A 138 -35.25 -7.99 5.00
CA ARG A 138 -34.57 -7.70 6.28
C ARG A 138 -35.21 -8.24 7.57
N GLU A 139 -36.39 -8.82 7.52
CA GLU A 139 -37.10 -9.35 8.70
C GLU A 139 -37.32 -10.87 8.66
N SER A 140 -36.79 -11.57 7.64
CA SER A 140 -36.91 -13.02 7.57
C SER A 140 -36.10 -13.68 8.71
N PRO A 141 -36.69 -14.60 9.50
CA PRO A 141 -35.97 -15.38 10.50
C PRO A 141 -34.78 -16.16 9.92
N GLN A 142 -34.85 -16.56 8.64
CA GLN A 142 -33.74 -17.21 7.94
C GLN A 142 -32.57 -16.25 7.72
N PHE A 143 -32.83 -15.00 7.36
CA PHE A 143 -31.80 -13.96 7.20
C PHE A 143 -31.08 -13.68 8.53
N MET A 144 -31.83 -13.57 9.64
CA MET A 144 -31.22 -13.37 10.96
C MET A 144 -30.40 -14.58 11.43
N ALA A 145 -30.79 -15.80 11.06
CA ALA A 145 -30.01 -17.01 11.34
C ALA A 145 -28.71 -17.05 10.52
N GLU A 146 -28.76 -16.72 9.24
CA GLU A 146 -27.59 -16.65 8.36
C GLU A 146 -26.61 -15.54 8.78
N LEU A 147 -27.13 -14.37 9.17
CA LEU A 147 -26.32 -13.25 9.63
C LEU A 147 -25.63 -13.56 10.97
N ASN A 148 -26.31 -14.27 11.88
CA ASN A 148 -25.69 -14.76 13.11
C ASN A 148 -24.61 -15.81 12.84
N ALA A 149 -24.87 -16.77 11.93
CA ALA A 149 -23.88 -17.77 11.55
C ALA A 149 -22.64 -17.15 10.88
N LEU A 150 -22.82 -16.13 10.04
CA LEU A 150 -21.73 -15.38 9.43
C LEU A 150 -20.90 -14.63 10.50
N ASN A 151 -21.56 -13.99 11.46
CA ASN A 151 -20.91 -13.26 12.54
C ASN A 151 -20.13 -14.20 13.47
N GLU A 152 -20.68 -15.39 13.76
CA GLU A 152 -19.98 -16.44 14.51
C GLU A 152 -18.76 -16.97 13.76
N ASN A 153 -18.85 -17.18 12.45
CA ASN A 153 -17.73 -17.59 11.62
C ASN A 153 -16.63 -16.52 11.60
N LEU A 154 -17.00 -15.24 11.43
CA LEU A 154 -16.05 -14.13 11.46
C LEU A 154 -15.34 -14.04 12.82
N ARG A 155 -16.09 -14.18 13.93
CA ARG A 155 -15.53 -14.25 15.29
C ARG A 155 -14.55 -15.42 15.44
N ALA A 156 -14.91 -16.59 14.92
CA ALA A 156 -14.05 -17.77 14.96
C ALA A 156 -12.76 -17.57 14.16
N GLN A 157 -12.81 -16.94 12.98
CA GLN A 157 -11.63 -16.62 12.17
C GLN A 157 -10.71 -15.59 12.84
N ILE A 158 -11.29 -14.52 13.41
CA ILE A 158 -10.53 -13.52 14.16
C ILE A 158 -9.84 -14.18 15.35
N HIS A 159 -10.56 -15.02 16.10
CA HIS A 159 -10.00 -15.76 17.23
C HIS A 159 -8.90 -16.72 16.78
N GLN A 160 -9.10 -17.48 15.71
CA GLN A 160 -8.10 -18.40 15.17
C GLN A 160 -6.82 -17.66 14.74
N ARG A 161 -6.95 -16.51 14.05
CA ARG A 161 -5.80 -15.68 13.65
C ARG A 161 -5.08 -15.08 14.85
N TYR A 162 -5.84 -14.65 15.87
CA TYR A 162 -5.27 -14.19 17.14
C TYR A 162 -4.48 -15.30 17.84
N MET A 163 -5.06 -16.50 17.93
CA MET A 163 -4.43 -17.66 18.53
C MET A 163 -3.22 -18.15 17.73
N GLN A 164 -3.22 -18.06 16.39
CA GLN A 164 -2.07 -18.37 15.52
C GLN A 164 -0.91 -17.38 15.67
N LYS A 165 -1.21 -16.07 15.76
CA LYS A 165 -0.17 -15.04 15.94
C LYS A 165 0.43 -15.05 17.35
N ASN A 166 -0.36 -15.46 18.34
CA ASN A 166 0.05 -15.49 19.73
C ASN A 166 0.32 -16.91 20.26
N THR A 167 0.42 -17.94 19.41
CA THR A 167 0.53 -19.35 19.84
C THR A 167 1.73 -19.59 20.76
N ALA A 168 2.88 -19.00 20.44
CA ALA A 168 4.08 -19.09 21.28
C ALA A 168 3.90 -18.39 22.64
N LYS A 169 3.27 -17.20 22.65
CA LYS A 169 2.96 -16.47 23.89
C LYS A 169 1.91 -17.22 24.73
N TRP A 170 0.92 -17.84 24.08
CA TRP A 170 -0.10 -18.66 24.70
C TRP A 170 0.46 -19.95 25.30
N HIS A 171 1.38 -20.64 24.62
CA HIS A 171 2.04 -21.82 25.19
C HIS A 171 2.92 -21.48 26.39
N VAL A 172 3.65 -20.35 26.35
CA VAL A 172 4.43 -19.85 27.49
C VAL A 172 3.51 -19.46 28.65
N PHE A 173 2.40 -18.78 28.37
CA PHE A 173 1.38 -18.43 29.36
C PHE A 173 0.74 -19.68 29.98
N LYS A 174 0.35 -20.65 29.15
CA LYS A 174 -0.26 -21.91 29.59
C LYS A 174 0.71 -22.76 30.42
N ALA A 175 1.97 -22.89 30.00
CA ALA A 175 3.00 -23.58 30.79
C ALA A 175 3.27 -22.88 32.14
N ARG A 176 3.21 -21.54 32.17
CA ARG A 176 3.30 -20.76 33.41
C ARG A 176 2.08 -20.98 34.31
N LEU A 177 0.88 -21.06 33.75
CA LEU A 177 -0.36 -21.35 34.49
C LEU A 177 -0.39 -22.75 35.07
N ASP A 178 0.05 -23.75 34.29
CA ASP A 178 0.06 -25.15 34.71
C ASP A 178 1.06 -25.41 35.85
N ALA A 179 2.07 -24.53 36.02
CA ALA A 179 3.04 -24.57 37.12
C ALA A 179 2.48 -24.09 38.47
N TYR A 180 1.27 -23.51 38.52
CA TYR A 180 0.62 -23.10 39.77
C TYR A 180 -0.34 -24.18 40.30
N PRO A 181 -0.47 -24.35 41.64
CA PRO A 181 -1.49 -25.20 42.25
C PRO A 181 -2.90 -24.80 41.81
N GLU A 182 -3.79 -25.77 41.55
CA GLU A 182 -5.14 -25.51 41.01
C GLU A 182 -5.96 -24.50 41.82
N GLU A 183 -5.72 -24.47 43.12
CA GLU A 183 -6.38 -23.62 44.12
C GLU A 183 -6.17 -22.13 43.84
N ASP A 184 -5.00 -21.76 43.31
CA ASP A 184 -4.61 -20.37 43.06
C ASP A 184 -4.77 -19.93 41.60
N ARG A 185 -5.00 -20.87 40.68
CA ARG A 185 -5.06 -20.61 39.24
C ARG A 185 -6.13 -19.57 38.89
N THR A 186 -7.33 -19.65 39.47
CA THR A 186 -8.47 -18.82 39.05
C THR A 186 -8.35 -17.35 39.44
N VAL A 187 -7.76 -17.05 40.60
CA VAL A 187 -7.58 -15.68 41.10
C VAL A 187 -6.40 -15.01 40.37
N GLU A 188 -5.29 -15.73 40.21
CA GLU A 188 -4.11 -15.17 39.55
C GLU A 188 -4.28 -15.10 38.01
N LEU A 189 -5.02 -16.02 37.38
CA LEU A 189 -5.44 -15.88 35.95
C LEU A 189 -6.15 -14.55 35.74
N ARG A 190 -7.13 -14.24 36.60
CA ARG A 190 -7.96 -13.04 36.47
C ARG A 190 -7.13 -11.77 36.68
N ARG A 191 -6.09 -11.83 37.52
CA ARG A 191 -5.17 -10.72 37.77
C ARG A 191 -4.22 -10.52 36.58
N GLN A 192 -3.66 -11.59 36.04
CA GLN A 192 -2.70 -11.54 34.92
C GLN A 192 -3.36 -11.20 33.59
N ILE A 193 -4.56 -11.72 33.30
CA ILE A 193 -5.36 -11.32 32.13
C ILE A 193 -5.62 -9.81 32.18
N ARG A 194 -5.97 -9.26 33.35
CA ARG A 194 -6.22 -7.82 33.51
C ARG A 194 -4.96 -6.98 33.24
N LYS A 195 -3.80 -7.48 33.67
CA LYS A 195 -2.50 -6.82 33.45
C LYS A 195 -2.08 -6.86 31.98
N GLU A 196 -2.27 -8.00 31.30
CA GLU A 196 -1.90 -8.16 29.89
C GLU A 196 -2.87 -7.44 28.95
N VAL A 197 -4.18 -7.45 29.23
CA VAL A 197 -5.18 -6.67 28.47
C VAL A 197 -4.92 -5.17 28.64
N GLY A 198 -4.57 -4.70 29.84
CA GLY A 198 -4.21 -3.30 30.08
C GLY A 198 -2.90 -2.86 29.40
N GLN A 199 -1.98 -3.79 29.12
CA GLN A 199 -0.76 -3.50 28.34
C GLN A 199 -0.98 -3.49 26.83
N LEU A 200 -2.13 -4.00 26.35
CA LEU A 200 -2.50 -4.06 24.94
C LEU A 200 -3.34 -2.85 24.48
N GLY A 201 -3.62 -1.89 25.36
CA GLY A 201 -4.18 -0.57 25.01
C GLY A 201 -5.63 -0.61 24.50
N ILE A 202 -6.49 -1.41 25.15
CA ILE A 202 -7.96 -1.36 24.99
C ILE A 202 -8.55 -0.66 26.22
#